data_AF-A0A9W6QZJ4-F1
#
_entry.id   AF-A0A9W6QZJ4-F1
#
_cell.length_a   1.000
_cell.length_b   1.000
_cell.length_c   1.000
_cell.angle_alpha   90.00
_cell.angle_beta   90.00
_cell.angle_gamma   90.00
#
_symmetry.space_group_name_H-M   'P 1'
#
loop_
_entity.id
_entity.type
_entity.pdbx_description
1 polymer ?
#
loop_
_entity_poly.entity_id
_entity_poly.type
_entity_poly.pdbx_seq_one_letter_code
_entity_poly.pdbx_strand_id
1 'polypeptide(L)'
;MKVPIVVMAIVATASLAAQPADALPSFVPLNAGLLPAMQRDLGLTHDQAVDELAASTRASRLEQALRSQLGDAFGGAVFRPGAGRLEVAVTDPAKLGLVRASGADVRQVRYSARQLDAMVARLNAREAAAPRSITSWGVDTEHNRVTVGVEPGHRAEAERFLAQSGAPDAFVVERAQSPRPQFGVSGGDAYYVGANIRCSVGFAVTIGFLSAGHCAANGRSISGYNREPMGYFVTYSFPGEDYSLARVNPNWMPLGRLANGTRVAGSIEAPVGASVCKDGSTTGWTCGRIEARNQTVRYEQGEVVGAIKTDLHAGAGDSGSPLVAGNQAQGLLSGGDDGSTYFYPVRAALFATGSTLVTG
;
A
#
# COMPACT_ATOMS: atom_id res chain seq x y z
N MET A 1 -71.68 53.07 -2.21
CA MET A 1 -70.42 53.17 -2.96
C MET A 1 -69.53 52.01 -2.54
N LYS A 2 -69.13 51.19 -3.51
CA LYS A 2 -68.20 50.06 -3.35
C LYS A 2 -66.76 50.58 -3.37
N VAL A 3 -65.90 50.10 -2.47
CA VAL A 3 -64.45 50.04 -2.70
C VAL A 3 -63.97 48.68 -2.20
N PRO A 4 -63.35 47.83 -3.04
CA PRO A 4 -62.81 46.55 -2.61
C PRO A 4 -61.39 46.74 -2.07
N ILE A 5 -61.06 46.03 -0.99
CA ILE A 5 -59.70 45.89 -0.49
C ILE A 5 -59.06 44.72 -1.25
N VAL A 6 -58.07 45.03 -2.09
CA VAL A 6 -57.23 44.03 -2.77
C VAL A 6 -56.12 43.62 -1.81
N VAL A 7 -56.13 42.36 -1.37
CA VAL A 7 -54.99 41.74 -0.67
C VAL A 7 -54.06 41.18 -1.73
N MET A 8 -52.92 41.84 -1.92
CA MET A 8 -51.87 41.43 -2.84
C MET A 8 -50.98 40.40 -2.13
N ALA A 9 -51.14 39.12 -2.47
CA ALA A 9 -50.25 38.05 -2.00
C ALA A 9 -48.94 38.13 -2.78
N ILE A 10 -47.84 38.48 -2.10
CA ILE A 10 -46.49 38.41 -2.65
C ILE A 10 -46.07 36.93 -2.65
N VAL A 11 -46.12 36.29 -3.81
CA VAL A 11 -45.48 34.99 -4.04
C VAL A 11 -43.99 35.27 -4.27
N ALA A 12 -43.16 35.00 -3.26
CA ALA A 12 -41.72 35.01 -3.42
C ALA A 12 -41.29 33.74 -4.16
N THR A 13 -41.20 33.81 -5.50
CA THR A 13 -40.50 32.81 -6.30
C THR A 13 -39.00 32.94 -6.04
N ALA A 14 -38.45 32.04 -5.22
CA ALA A 14 -37.00 31.88 -5.10
C ALA A 14 -36.47 31.21 -6.37
N SER A 15 -36.16 32.03 -7.38
CA SER A 15 -35.41 31.60 -8.55
C SER A 15 -33.96 31.36 -8.13
N LEU A 16 -33.54 30.10 -7.99
CA LEU A 16 -32.12 29.76 -7.98
C LEU A 16 -31.58 30.03 -9.39
N ALA A 17 -31.01 31.23 -9.57
CA ALA A 17 -30.16 31.50 -10.71
C ALA A 17 -29.00 30.49 -10.67
N ALA A 18 -28.77 29.81 -11.79
CA ALA A 18 -27.56 29.03 -12.00
C ALA A 18 -26.37 29.97 -11.80
N GLN A 19 -25.63 29.79 -10.70
CA GLN A 19 -24.39 30.52 -10.50
C GLN A 19 -23.43 30.14 -11.63
N PRO A 20 -22.71 31.11 -12.21
CA PRO A 20 -21.63 30.79 -13.15
C PRO A 20 -20.68 29.83 -12.43
N ALA A 21 -20.14 28.86 -13.18
CA ALA A 21 -19.12 27.95 -12.68
C ALA A 21 -17.97 28.78 -12.12
N ASP A 22 -17.95 29.02 -10.81
CA ASP A 22 -16.83 29.65 -10.13
C ASP A 22 -15.59 28.84 -10.52
N ALA A 23 -14.61 29.55 -11.08
CA ALA A 23 -13.30 29.00 -11.33
C ALA A 23 -12.84 28.33 -10.04
N LEU A 24 -12.67 27.01 -10.12
CA LEU A 24 -12.34 26.20 -8.96
C LEU A 24 -11.09 26.77 -8.30
N PRO A 25 -11.02 26.84 -6.96
CA PRO A 25 -9.76 27.13 -6.30
C PRO A 25 -8.72 26.17 -6.87
N SER A 26 -7.63 26.73 -7.38
CA SER A 26 -6.49 25.98 -7.93
C SER A 26 -6.25 24.78 -7.05
N PHE A 27 -6.51 23.59 -7.58
CA PHE A 27 -6.32 22.34 -6.89
C PHE A 27 -4.81 22.17 -6.71
N VAL A 28 -4.24 22.79 -5.68
CA VAL A 28 -2.86 22.56 -5.28
C VAL A 28 -2.89 21.24 -4.51
N PRO A 29 -2.29 20.16 -5.02
CA PRO A 29 -2.21 18.92 -4.26
C PRO A 29 -1.54 19.22 -2.92
N LEU A 30 -2.21 18.91 -1.81
CA LEU A 30 -1.68 19.08 -0.44
C LEU A 30 -0.36 18.32 -0.21
N ASN A 31 -0.04 17.39 -1.12
CA ASN A 31 1.20 16.63 -1.19
C ASN A 31 1.73 16.67 -2.63
N ALA A 32 2.97 17.13 -2.82
CA ALA A 32 3.62 17.19 -4.14
C ALA A 32 3.73 15.83 -4.85
N GLY A 33 3.70 14.73 -4.11
CA GLY A 33 3.73 13.36 -4.65
C GLY A 33 2.38 12.80 -5.11
N LEU A 34 1.26 13.49 -4.84
CA LEU A 34 -0.08 12.97 -5.15
C LEU A 34 -0.30 12.78 -6.67
N LEU A 35 -0.06 13.82 -7.47
CA LEU A 35 -0.26 13.74 -8.92
C LEU A 35 0.69 12.73 -9.57
N PRO A 36 2.01 12.72 -9.28
CA PRO A 36 2.90 11.68 -9.78
C PRO A 36 2.45 10.26 -9.44
N ALA A 37 1.92 10.03 -8.24
CA ALA A 37 1.39 8.73 -7.84
C ALA A 37 0.11 8.37 -8.63
N MET A 38 -0.82 9.30 -8.80
CA MET A 38 -2.02 9.07 -9.63
C MET A 38 -1.65 8.75 -11.09
N GLN A 39 -0.69 9.45 -11.68
CA GLN A 39 -0.23 9.17 -13.04
C GLN A 39 0.36 7.77 -13.16
N ARG A 40 1.24 7.38 -12.23
CA ARG A 40 1.90 6.07 -12.20
C ARG A 40 0.92 4.92 -11.95
N ASP A 41 0.05 5.07 -10.96
CA ASP A 41 -0.75 3.97 -10.42
C ASP A 41 -2.11 3.82 -11.13
N LEU A 42 -2.67 4.93 -11.61
CA LEU A 42 -3.97 4.95 -12.30
C LEU A 42 -3.81 5.10 -13.83
N GLY A 43 -2.59 5.29 -14.33
CA GLY A 43 -2.31 5.45 -15.76
C GLY A 43 -2.82 6.77 -16.35
N LEU A 44 -3.02 7.80 -15.51
CA LEU A 44 -3.54 9.10 -15.93
C LEU A 44 -2.41 10.01 -16.45
N THR A 45 -2.74 10.92 -17.36
CA THR A 45 -1.90 12.10 -17.60
C THR A 45 -2.01 13.07 -16.44
N HIS A 46 -1.09 14.04 -16.36
CA HIS A 46 -1.11 15.07 -15.32
C HIS A 46 -2.46 15.82 -15.30
N ASP A 47 -2.92 16.28 -16.46
CA ASP A 47 -4.16 17.06 -16.57
C ASP A 47 -5.38 16.21 -16.23
N GLN A 48 -5.43 14.94 -16.66
CA GLN A 48 -6.49 14.01 -16.24
C GLN A 48 -6.52 13.79 -14.73
N ALA A 49 -5.35 13.68 -14.08
CA ALA A 49 -5.29 13.52 -12.62
C ALA A 49 -5.80 14.76 -11.89
N VAL A 50 -5.48 15.96 -12.38
CA VAL A 50 -6.00 17.23 -11.85
C VAL A 50 -7.53 17.31 -12.04
N ASP A 51 -8.01 17.01 -13.23
CA ASP A 51 -9.43 17.07 -13.57
C ASP A 51 -10.27 16.06 -12.77
N GLU A 52 -9.79 14.82 -12.65
CA GLU A 52 -10.46 13.77 -11.88
C GLU A 52 -10.55 14.14 -10.40
N LEU A 53 -9.52 14.77 -9.85
CA LEU A 53 -9.47 15.17 -8.46
C LEU A 53 -10.39 16.37 -8.16
N ALA A 54 -10.48 17.31 -9.10
CA ALA A 54 -11.48 18.37 -9.05
C ALA A 54 -12.92 17.83 -9.19
N ALA A 55 -13.13 16.88 -10.11
CA ALA A 55 -14.43 16.24 -10.34
C ALA A 55 -14.89 15.40 -9.15
N SER A 56 -13.99 14.62 -8.53
CA SER A 56 -14.29 13.83 -7.34
C SER A 56 -14.65 14.72 -6.16
N THR A 57 -13.96 15.85 -5.98
CA THR A 57 -14.30 16.84 -4.94
C THR A 57 -15.72 17.41 -5.13
N ARG A 58 -16.09 17.76 -6.36
CA ARG A 58 -17.47 18.21 -6.68
C ARG A 58 -18.48 17.10 -6.42
N ALA A 59 -18.17 15.88 -6.86
CA ALA A 59 -19.01 14.71 -6.68
C ALA A 59 -19.27 14.41 -5.19
N SER A 60 -18.25 14.47 -4.32
CA SER A 60 -18.42 14.27 -2.88
C SER A 60 -19.34 15.31 -2.23
N ARG A 61 -19.25 16.59 -2.63
CA ARG A 61 -20.16 17.64 -2.12
C ARG A 61 -21.59 17.40 -2.58
N LEU A 62 -21.76 17.04 -3.86
CA LEU A 62 -23.06 16.76 -4.43
C LEU A 62 -23.70 15.53 -3.79
N GLU A 63 -22.93 14.47 -3.54
CA GLU A 63 -23.39 13.28 -2.82
C GLU A 63 -23.90 13.65 -1.43
N GLN A 64 -23.16 14.43 -0.64
CA GLN A 64 -23.57 14.83 0.70
C GLN A 64 -24.90 15.59 0.68
N ALA A 65 -25.06 16.53 -0.26
CA ALA A 65 -26.29 17.29 -0.42
C ALA A 65 -27.47 16.39 -0.81
N LEU A 66 -27.29 15.52 -1.81
CA LEU A 66 -28.32 14.59 -2.27
C LEU A 66 -28.69 13.56 -1.22
N ARG A 67 -27.71 13.05 -0.46
CA ARG A 67 -27.95 12.13 0.67
C ARG A 67 -28.87 12.76 1.71
N SER A 68 -28.64 14.03 2.04
CA SER A 68 -29.49 14.78 2.97
C SER A 68 -30.90 14.98 2.43
N GLN A 69 -31.04 15.39 1.16
CA GLN A 69 -32.35 15.67 0.55
C GLN A 69 -33.19 14.42 0.28
N LEU A 70 -32.53 13.33 -0.15
CA LEU A 70 -33.20 12.07 -0.46
C LEU A 70 -33.59 11.30 0.80
N GLY A 71 -32.85 11.46 1.89
CA GLY A 71 -33.07 10.79 3.17
C GLY A 71 -33.15 9.28 2.98
N ASP A 72 -34.25 8.68 3.45
CA ASP A 72 -34.54 7.25 3.42
C ASP A 72 -34.50 6.62 2.02
N ALA A 73 -34.68 7.44 0.97
CA ALA A 73 -34.66 6.98 -0.40
C ALA A 73 -33.25 6.87 -1.01
N PHE A 74 -32.22 7.39 -0.33
CA PHE A 74 -30.84 7.34 -0.81
C PHE A 74 -30.32 5.89 -0.79
N GLY A 75 -29.98 5.37 -1.98
CA GLY A 75 -29.48 4.01 -2.21
C GLY A 75 -27.95 3.89 -2.27
N GLY A 76 -27.24 5.00 -2.12
CA GLY A 76 -25.78 5.09 -2.31
C GLY A 76 -25.40 5.93 -3.53
N ALA A 77 -24.12 6.17 -3.72
CA ALA A 77 -23.60 6.89 -4.88
C ALA A 77 -22.27 6.31 -5.36
N VAL A 78 -22.01 6.45 -6.65
CA VAL A 78 -20.78 5.99 -7.30
C VAL A 78 -20.22 7.10 -8.18
N PHE A 79 -18.96 7.45 -7.97
CA PHE A 79 -18.23 8.35 -8.87
C PHE A 79 -17.71 7.57 -10.08
N ARG A 80 -17.95 8.12 -11.27
CA ARG A 80 -17.49 7.58 -12.55
C ARG A 80 -16.30 8.43 -13.04
N PRO A 81 -15.05 8.06 -12.72
CA PRO A 81 -13.88 8.93 -12.94
C PRO A 81 -13.70 9.35 -14.40
N GLY A 82 -13.79 8.41 -15.35
CA GLY A 82 -13.66 8.72 -16.79
C GLY A 82 -14.77 9.62 -17.35
N ALA A 83 -15.93 9.70 -16.70
CA ALA A 83 -17.00 10.63 -17.07
C ALA A 83 -17.00 11.91 -16.23
N GLY A 84 -16.25 11.94 -15.11
CA GLY A 84 -16.28 13.01 -14.12
C GLY A 84 -17.66 13.21 -13.47
N ARG A 85 -18.51 12.18 -13.45
CA ARG A 85 -19.92 12.27 -13.02
C ARG A 85 -20.21 11.42 -11.78
N LEU A 86 -21.14 11.90 -10.96
CA LEU A 86 -21.71 11.15 -9.84
C LEU A 86 -23.00 10.45 -10.32
N GLU A 87 -23.07 9.15 -10.13
CA GLU A 87 -24.31 8.38 -10.25
C GLU A 87 -24.89 8.14 -8.85
N VAL A 88 -26.14 8.54 -8.62
CA VAL A 88 -26.84 8.35 -7.35
C VAL A 88 -27.95 7.33 -7.48
N ALA A 89 -27.89 6.33 -6.61
CA ALA A 89 -28.90 5.30 -6.49
C ALA A 89 -30.07 5.79 -5.62
N VAL A 90 -31.31 5.56 -6.07
CA VAL A 90 -32.53 5.99 -5.35
C VAL A 90 -33.56 4.87 -5.34
N THR A 91 -34.22 4.64 -4.20
CA THR A 91 -35.28 3.62 -4.11
C THR A 91 -36.67 4.13 -4.51
N ASP A 92 -36.93 5.42 -4.30
CA ASP A 92 -38.22 6.07 -4.58
C ASP A 92 -38.25 6.68 -6.00
N PRO A 93 -39.08 6.16 -6.93
CA PRO A 93 -39.23 6.71 -8.27
C PRO A 93 -39.61 8.19 -8.30
N ALA A 94 -40.36 8.68 -7.29
CA ALA A 94 -40.80 10.06 -7.23
C ALA A 94 -39.64 11.05 -7.03
N LYS A 95 -38.50 10.58 -6.51
CA LYS A 95 -37.31 11.42 -6.27
C LYS A 95 -36.27 11.37 -7.38
N LEU A 96 -36.49 10.60 -8.45
CA LEU A 96 -35.55 10.53 -9.58
C LEU A 96 -35.34 11.90 -10.24
N GLY A 97 -36.39 12.73 -10.30
CA GLY A 97 -36.31 14.08 -10.88
C GLY A 97 -35.37 15.01 -10.10
N LEU A 98 -35.36 14.90 -8.77
CA LEU A 98 -34.49 15.69 -7.89
C LEU A 98 -33.01 15.42 -8.19
N VAL A 99 -32.63 14.15 -8.37
CA VAL A 99 -31.25 13.77 -8.70
C VAL A 99 -30.85 14.31 -10.08
N ARG A 100 -31.69 14.12 -11.10
CA ARG A 100 -31.39 14.63 -12.46
C ARG A 100 -31.23 16.15 -12.49
N ALA A 101 -32.09 16.87 -11.76
CA ALA A 101 -32.03 18.33 -11.68
C ALA A 101 -30.74 18.84 -11.03
N SER A 102 -30.08 18.02 -10.21
CA SER A 102 -28.79 18.34 -9.58
C SER A 102 -27.58 18.13 -10.49
N GLY A 103 -27.78 17.56 -11.69
CA GLY A 103 -26.71 17.24 -12.64
C GLY A 103 -26.06 15.86 -12.44
N ALA A 104 -26.45 15.11 -11.41
CA ALA A 104 -26.04 13.72 -11.20
C ALA A 104 -26.80 12.76 -12.13
N ASP A 105 -26.16 11.65 -12.48
CA ASP A 105 -26.84 10.50 -13.06
C ASP A 105 -27.67 9.80 -11.98
N VAL A 106 -28.77 9.17 -12.38
CA VAL A 106 -29.68 8.53 -11.44
C VAL A 106 -29.95 7.09 -11.84
N ARG A 107 -29.91 6.21 -10.85
CA ARG A 107 -30.26 4.80 -10.99
C ARG A 107 -31.30 4.42 -9.96
N GLN A 108 -32.41 3.82 -10.40
CA GLN A 108 -33.38 3.26 -9.46
C GLN A 108 -32.85 1.93 -8.91
N VAL A 109 -32.95 1.72 -7.61
CA VAL A 109 -32.45 0.52 -6.92
C VAL A 109 -33.45 -0.03 -5.92
N ARG A 110 -33.21 -1.25 -5.43
CA ARG A 110 -34.12 -1.94 -4.50
C ARG A 110 -33.94 -1.51 -3.04
N TYR A 111 -32.69 -1.38 -2.60
CA TYR A 111 -32.35 -1.13 -1.20
C TYR A 111 -31.81 0.28 -1.00
N SER A 112 -32.23 0.93 0.08
CA SER A 112 -31.59 2.17 0.52
C SER A 112 -30.25 1.85 1.19
N ALA A 113 -29.35 2.83 1.23
CA ALA A 113 -28.09 2.72 1.95
C ALA A 113 -28.31 2.30 3.41
N ARG A 114 -29.34 2.86 4.07
CA ARG A 114 -29.71 2.47 5.43
C ARG A 114 -30.17 1.01 5.54
N GLN A 115 -30.89 0.49 4.55
CA GLN A 115 -31.29 -0.92 4.56
C GLN A 115 -30.08 -1.84 4.40
N LEU A 116 -29.12 -1.49 3.53
CA LEU A 116 -27.87 -2.23 3.36
C LEU A 116 -27.00 -2.17 4.62
N ASP A 117 -26.87 -0.99 5.24
CA ASP A 117 -26.16 -0.80 6.51
C ASP A 117 -26.80 -1.63 7.64
N ALA A 118 -28.14 -1.70 7.68
CA ALA A 118 -28.86 -2.52 8.65
C ALA A 118 -28.63 -4.02 8.45
N MET A 119 -28.48 -4.48 7.21
CA MET A 119 -28.09 -5.87 6.93
C MET A 119 -26.66 -6.17 7.43
N VAL A 120 -25.70 -5.27 7.19
CA VAL A 120 -24.34 -5.39 7.72
C VAL A 120 -24.33 -5.37 9.24
N ALA A 121 -25.13 -4.52 9.88
CA ALA A 121 -25.24 -4.47 11.35
C ALA A 121 -25.75 -5.79 11.94
N ARG A 122 -26.68 -6.49 11.27
CA ARG A 122 -27.14 -7.82 11.68
C ARG A 122 -26.06 -8.88 11.56
N LEU A 123 -25.23 -8.83 10.51
CA LEU A 123 -24.07 -9.71 10.36
C LEU A 123 -23.04 -9.46 11.47
N ASN A 124 -22.71 -8.19 11.74
CA ASN A 124 -21.82 -7.80 12.82
C ASN A 124 -22.31 -8.31 14.19
N ALA A 125 -23.62 -8.26 14.46
CA ALA A 125 -24.21 -8.78 15.69
C ALA A 125 -24.12 -10.31 15.83
N ARG A 126 -23.77 -11.02 14.74
CA ARG A 126 -23.61 -12.48 14.68
C ARG A 126 -22.16 -12.91 14.48
N GLU A 127 -21.20 -12.01 14.58
CA GLU A 127 -19.76 -12.27 14.40
C GLU A 127 -19.28 -13.52 15.15
N ALA A 128 -19.65 -13.67 16.43
CA ALA A 128 -19.23 -14.81 17.24
C ALA A 128 -19.72 -16.18 16.71
N ALA A 129 -20.78 -16.19 15.90
CA ALA A 129 -21.35 -17.38 15.26
C ALA A 129 -20.93 -17.52 13.79
N ALA A 130 -20.16 -16.57 13.25
CA ALA A 130 -19.71 -16.62 11.87
C ALA A 130 -18.69 -17.75 11.68
N PRO A 131 -18.85 -18.60 10.66
CA PRO A 131 -17.83 -19.56 10.26
C PRO A 131 -16.49 -18.88 9.99
N ARG A 132 -15.39 -19.50 10.42
CA ARG A 132 -14.03 -18.98 10.17
C ARG A 132 -13.66 -18.86 8.70
N SER A 133 -14.35 -19.61 7.84
CA SER A 133 -14.22 -19.56 6.39
C SER A 133 -14.79 -18.26 5.79
N ILE A 134 -15.64 -17.52 6.51
CA ILE A 134 -16.08 -16.19 6.13
C ILE A 134 -14.98 -15.19 6.46
N THR A 135 -14.53 -14.44 5.46
CA THR A 135 -13.34 -13.59 5.53
C THR A 135 -13.69 -12.10 5.55
N SER A 136 -14.91 -11.74 5.14
CA SER A 136 -15.40 -10.36 5.10
C SER A 136 -16.90 -10.31 4.81
N TRP A 137 -17.55 -9.21 5.19
CA TRP A 137 -18.84 -8.80 4.63
C TRP A 137 -18.94 -7.27 4.56
N GLY A 138 -19.78 -6.76 3.67
CA GLY A 138 -19.97 -5.32 3.53
C GLY A 138 -20.90 -4.92 2.40
N VAL A 139 -21.18 -3.62 2.30
CA VAL A 139 -22.01 -3.05 1.25
C VAL A 139 -21.24 -2.96 -0.07
N ASP A 140 -21.84 -3.50 -1.12
CA ASP A 140 -21.46 -3.31 -2.52
C ASP A 140 -22.42 -2.26 -3.13
N THR A 141 -22.03 -1.00 -3.02
CA THR A 141 -22.81 0.16 -3.50
C THR A 141 -23.04 0.10 -5.01
N GLU A 142 -22.05 -0.38 -5.76
CA GLU A 142 -22.12 -0.54 -7.21
C GLU A 142 -23.28 -1.45 -7.59
N HIS A 143 -23.48 -2.57 -6.90
CA HIS A 143 -24.53 -3.54 -7.23
C HIS A 143 -25.75 -3.47 -6.28
N ASN A 144 -25.80 -2.47 -5.39
CA ASN A 144 -26.86 -2.27 -4.40
C ASN A 144 -27.20 -3.52 -3.57
N ARG A 145 -26.18 -4.15 -2.99
CA ARG A 145 -26.32 -5.40 -2.21
C ARG A 145 -25.30 -5.48 -1.09
N VAL A 146 -25.49 -6.41 -0.15
CA VAL A 146 -24.43 -6.83 0.77
C VAL A 146 -23.68 -8.00 0.13
N THR A 147 -22.35 -8.02 0.25
CA THR A 147 -21.51 -9.14 -0.17
C THR A 147 -20.85 -9.80 1.03
N VAL A 148 -20.62 -11.10 0.93
CA VAL A 148 -19.86 -11.89 1.91
C VAL A 148 -18.72 -12.59 1.21
N GLY A 149 -17.49 -12.29 1.60
CA GLY A 149 -16.29 -12.99 1.14
C GLY A 149 -16.10 -14.29 1.90
N VAL A 150 -15.91 -15.40 1.21
CA VAL A 150 -15.68 -16.72 1.81
C VAL A 150 -14.50 -17.44 1.14
N GLU A 151 -13.79 -18.27 1.87
CA GLU A 151 -12.75 -19.15 1.30
C GLU A 151 -13.36 -20.13 0.25
N PRO A 152 -12.60 -20.55 -0.77
CA PRO A 152 -13.12 -21.42 -1.83
C PRO A 152 -13.65 -22.75 -1.26
N GLY A 153 -14.82 -23.19 -1.72
CA GLY A 153 -15.45 -24.45 -1.28
C GLY A 153 -16.33 -24.33 -0.03
N HIS A 154 -16.38 -23.15 0.59
CA HIS A 154 -17.18 -22.90 1.80
C HIS A 154 -18.47 -22.10 1.55
N ARG A 155 -18.88 -21.91 0.28
CA ARG A 155 -20.12 -21.19 -0.08
C ARG A 155 -21.35 -21.67 0.69
N ALA A 156 -21.60 -22.98 0.70
CA ALA A 156 -22.80 -23.54 1.34
C ALA A 156 -22.83 -23.35 2.87
N GLU A 157 -21.67 -23.20 3.50
CA GLU A 157 -21.56 -22.87 4.93
C GLU A 157 -21.91 -21.40 5.16
N ALA A 158 -21.39 -20.49 4.34
CA ALA A 158 -21.73 -19.07 4.39
C ALA A 158 -23.23 -18.83 4.13
N GLU A 159 -23.85 -19.51 3.17
CA GLU A 159 -25.28 -19.39 2.88
C GLU A 159 -26.16 -19.83 4.06
N ARG A 160 -25.76 -20.89 4.78
CA ARG A 160 -26.44 -21.33 6.01
C ARG A 160 -26.35 -20.30 7.13
N PHE A 161 -25.18 -19.69 7.32
CA PHE A 161 -25.01 -18.59 8.27
C PHE A 161 -25.89 -17.39 7.90
N LEU A 162 -25.92 -17.01 6.61
CA LEU A 162 -26.73 -15.90 6.12
C LEU A 162 -28.23 -16.09 6.38
N ALA A 163 -28.76 -17.30 6.16
CA ALA A 163 -30.15 -17.63 6.46
C ALA A 163 -30.52 -17.41 7.93
N GLN A 164 -29.56 -17.59 8.85
CA GLN A 164 -29.75 -17.43 10.30
C GLN A 164 -29.43 -16.02 10.80
N SER A 165 -28.73 -15.23 9.99
CA SER A 165 -28.25 -13.89 10.34
C SER A 165 -29.28 -12.78 10.17
N GLY A 166 -30.37 -13.02 9.45
CA GLY A 166 -31.34 -11.98 9.08
C GLY A 166 -30.89 -11.09 7.92
N ALA A 167 -29.89 -11.53 7.14
CA ALA A 167 -29.44 -10.94 5.88
C ALA A 167 -29.39 -12.00 4.74
N PRO A 168 -30.49 -12.70 4.44
CA PRO A 168 -30.49 -13.78 3.44
C PRO A 168 -30.24 -13.29 2.01
N ASP A 169 -30.46 -12.00 1.74
CA ASP A 169 -30.24 -11.37 0.43
C ASP A 169 -28.76 -11.03 0.16
N ALA A 170 -27.85 -11.32 1.10
CA ALA A 170 -26.43 -11.07 0.91
C ALA A 170 -25.82 -12.05 -0.13
N PHE A 171 -24.97 -11.52 -1.01
CA PHE A 171 -24.37 -12.26 -2.09
C PHE A 171 -23.01 -12.84 -1.68
N VAL A 172 -22.89 -14.17 -1.70
CA VAL A 172 -21.64 -14.87 -1.36
C VAL A 172 -20.68 -14.83 -2.55
N VAL A 173 -19.47 -14.33 -2.29
CA VAL A 173 -18.34 -14.27 -3.23
C VAL A 173 -17.22 -15.13 -2.66
N GLU A 174 -16.80 -16.12 -3.43
CA GLU A 174 -15.60 -16.88 -3.06
C GLU A 174 -14.36 -16.03 -3.34
N ARG A 175 -13.50 -15.89 -2.34
CA ARG A 175 -12.23 -15.18 -2.42
C ARG A 175 -11.11 -16.16 -2.12
N ALA A 176 -10.15 -16.27 -3.04
CA ALA A 176 -9.03 -17.20 -2.89
C ALA A 176 -8.15 -16.90 -1.67
N GLN A 177 -8.18 -15.67 -1.12
CA GLN A 177 -7.35 -15.28 0.01
C GLN A 177 -8.10 -14.35 0.96
N SER A 178 -8.04 -14.67 2.25
CA SER A 178 -8.44 -13.81 3.36
C SER A 178 -7.42 -12.67 3.49
N PRO A 179 -7.84 -11.41 3.73
CA PRO A 179 -6.91 -10.33 4.02
C PRO A 179 -6.05 -10.69 5.23
N ARG A 180 -4.72 -10.59 5.10
CA ARG A 180 -3.77 -10.74 6.20
C ARG A 180 -2.92 -9.48 6.32
N PRO A 181 -2.61 -9.02 7.54
CA PRO A 181 -1.57 -8.01 7.72
C PRO A 181 -0.27 -8.51 7.08
N GLN A 182 0.33 -7.69 6.23
CA GLN A 182 1.63 -8.01 5.63
C GLN A 182 2.73 -7.76 6.67
N PHE A 183 3.70 -8.66 6.72
CA PHE A 183 4.92 -8.46 7.48
C PHE A 183 5.81 -7.44 6.78
N GLY A 184 6.53 -6.60 7.52
CA GLY A 184 7.49 -5.66 6.95
C GLY A 184 8.79 -6.34 6.56
N VAL A 185 9.46 -5.84 5.53
CA VAL A 185 10.83 -6.18 5.17
C VAL A 185 11.65 -4.89 5.23
N SER A 186 12.41 -4.73 6.30
CA SER A 186 13.27 -3.58 6.57
C SER A 186 14.74 -4.00 6.50
N GLY A 187 15.63 -3.07 6.15
CA GLY A 187 17.07 -3.36 6.21
C GLY A 187 17.53 -3.67 7.65
N GLY A 188 18.31 -4.71 7.85
CA GLY A 188 18.74 -5.22 9.15
C GLY A 188 17.85 -6.33 9.73
N ASP A 189 16.66 -6.57 9.18
CA ASP A 189 15.80 -7.69 9.59
C ASP A 189 16.52 -9.02 9.40
N ALA A 190 16.34 -9.95 10.35
CA ALA A 190 16.85 -11.31 10.18
C ALA A 190 16.08 -12.04 9.07
N TYR A 191 16.80 -12.83 8.27
CA TYR A 191 16.20 -13.88 7.46
C TYR A 191 17.05 -15.14 7.52
N TYR A 192 16.44 -16.27 7.15
CA TYR A 192 17.07 -17.57 7.20
C TYR A 192 17.06 -18.27 5.85
N VAL A 193 18.18 -18.91 5.51
CA VAL A 193 18.37 -19.73 4.31
C VAL A 193 18.59 -21.18 4.72
N GLY A 194 17.87 -22.11 4.08
CA GLY A 194 17.96 -23.52 4.40
C GLY A 194 17.56 -23.82 5.85
N ALA A 195 18.27 -24.74 6.50
CA ALA A 195 17.91 -25.17 7.85
C ALA A 195 18.19 -24.09 8.92
N ASN A 196 19.33 -23.38 8.86
CA ASN A 196 19.75 -22.49 9.96
C ASN A 196 20.71 -21.33 9.57
N ILE A 197 20.96 -21.05 8.28
CA ILE A 197 21.87 -19.93 7.94
C ILE A 197 21.14 -18.62 8.16
N ARG A 198 21.56 -17.87 9.17
CA ARG A 198 21.03 -16.55 9.49
C ARG A 198 21.83 -15.49 8.73
N CYS A 199 21.12 -14.61 8.04
CA CYS A 199 21.67 -13.41 7.42
C CYS A 199 20.73 -12.22 7.72
N SER A 200 21.13 -11.04 7.26
CA SER A 200 20.38 -9.80 7.47
C SER A 200 19.94 -9.22 6.13
N VAL A 201 18.69 -8.78 6.04
CA VAL A 201 18.18 -8.02 4.89
C VAL A 201 19.05 -6.79 4.70
N GLY A 202 19.53 -6.52 3.49
CA GLY A 202 20.29 -5.31 3.17
C GLY A 202 19.37 -4.11 2.98
N PHE A 203 18.88 -3.94 1.77
CA PHE A 203 17.97 -2.85 1.43
C PHE A 203 16.73 -3.36 0.71
N ALA A 204 15.57 -2.86 1.11
CA ALA A 204 14.31 -3.10 0.41
C ALA A 204 14.38 -2.57 -1.02
N VAL A 205 13.94 -3.39 -1.97
CA VAL A 205 13.75 -3.04 -3.39
C VAL A 205 12.34 -3.40 -3.82
N THR A 206 11.89 -2.91 -4.97
CA THR A 206 10.47 -2.96 -5.39
C THR A 206 9.83 -4.35 -5.32
N ILE A 207 10.60 -5.43 -5.50
CA ILE A 207 10.10 -6.81 -5.49
C ILE A 207 10.51 -7.63 -4.25
N GLY A 208 11.27 -7.04 -3.32
CA GLY A 208 11.85 -7.76 -2.19
C GLY A 208 13.02 -7.01 -1.57
N PHE A 209 14.22 -7.60 -1.57
CA PHE A 209 15.39 -6.99 -0.96
C PHE A 209 16.73 -7.44 -1.57
N LEU A 210 17.74 -6.58 -1.44
CA LEU A 210 19.14 -6.93 -1.67
C LEU A 210 19.77 -7.49 -0.39
N SER A 211 20.70 -8.43 -0.53
CA SER A 211 21.51 -8.98 0.58
C SER A 211 22.89 -9.44 0.05
N ALA A 212 23.69 -10.13 0.85
CA ALA A 212 24.94 -10.73 0.43
C ALA A 212 24.71 -11.97 -0.46
N GLY A 213 25.62 -12.19 -1.42
CA GLY A 213 25.61 -13.31 -2.35
C GLY A 213 25.99 -14.62 -1.69
N HIS A 214 26.96 -14.61 -0.77
CA HIS A 214 27.36 -15.82 -0.04
C HIS A 214 26.22 -16.39 0.82
N CYS A 215 25.27 -15.56 1.27
CA CYS A 215 24.05 -16.05 1.94
C CYS A 215 23.18 -16.86 0.97
N ALA A 216 23.00 -16.39 -0.26
CA ALA A 216 22.21 -17.06 -1.29
C ALA A 216 22.86 -18.35 -1.82
N ALA A 217 24.20 -18.44 -1.76
CA ALA A 217 24.93 -19.66 -2.10
C ALA A 217 24.55 -20.88 -1.23
N ASN A 218 23.95 -20.66 -0.04
CA ASN A 218 23.53 -21.72 0.87
C ASN A 218 22.15 -22.31 0.57
N GLY A 219 21.39 -21.73 -0.36
CA GLY A 219 20.07 -22.24 -0.73
C GLY A 219 19.13 -21.18 -1.27
N ARG A 220 18.06 -21.62 -1.95
CA ARG A 220 17.17 -20.72 -2.68
C ARG A 220 16.04 -20.14 -1.82
N SER A 221 15.48 -20.91 -0.89
CA SER A 221 14.28 -20.54 -0.13
C SER A 221 14.63 -19.74 1.12
N ILE A 222 13.77 -18.76 1.44
CA ILE A 222 13.96 -17.80 2.53
C ILE A 222 12.78 -17.85 3.50
N SER A 223 13.06 -17.90 4.80
CA SER A 223 12.10 -17.57 5.85
C SER A 223 12.50 -16.29 6.58
N GLY A 224 11.51 -15.55 7.07
CA GLY A 224 11.73 -14.26 7.71
C GLY A 224 12.16 -14.36 9.17
N TYR A 225 12.30 -13.20 9.82
CA TYR A 225 12.61 -13.09 11.25
C TYR A 225 11.61 -13.84 12.15
N ASN A 226 10.37 -13.99 11.67
CA ASN A 226 9.28 -14.71 12.33
C ASN A 226 9.18 -16.19 11.91
N ARG A 227 10.16 -16.72 11.16
CA ARG A 227 10.20 -18.09 10.60
C ARG A 227 9.10 -18.42 9.58
N GLU A 228 8.27 -17.47 9.19
CA GLU A 228 7.30 -17.67 8.10
C GLU A 228 8.01 -17.67 6.74
N PRO A 229 7.50 -18.41 5.74
CA PRO A 229 7.99 -18.33 4.38
C PRO A 229 7.97 -16.88 3.89
N MET A 230 9.13 -16.39 3.46
CA MET A 230 9.32 -15.00 3.02
C MET A 230 9.45 -14.91 1.51
N GLY A 231 10.17 -15.85 0.89
CA GLY A 231 10.43 -15.76 -0.54
C GLY A 231 11.59 -16.63 -1.00
N TYR A 232 12.29 -16.17 -2.04
CA TYR A 232 13.42 -16.88 -2.61
C TYR A 232 14.41 -15.94 -3.30
N PHE A 233 15.66 -16.38 -3.43
CA PHE A 233 16.67 -15.67 -4.22
C PHE A 233 16.40 -15.80 -5.73
N VAL A 234 16.39 -14.65 -6.40
CA VAL A 234 16.22 -14.51 -7.86
C VAL A 234 17.57 -14.65 -8.57
N THR A 235 18.59 -13.99 -8.02
CA THR A 235 19.97 -13.99 -8.55
C THR A 235 20.95 -13.68 -7.42
N TYR A 236 22.19 -14.12 -7.58
CA TYR A 236 23.30 -13.76 -6.70
C TYR A 236 24.63 -13.85 -7.45
N SER A 237 25.65 -13.19 -6.92
CA SER A 237 27.05 -13.28 -7.37
C SER A 237 27.93 -13.44 -6.14
N PHE A 238 28.66 -14.55 -6.06
CA PHE A 238 29.70 -14.86 -5.05
C PHE A 238 30.45 -16.16 -5.44
N PRO A 239 31.80 -16.20 -5.42
CA PRO A 239 32.73 -15.09 -5.19
C PRO A 239 32.82 -14.14 -6.40
N GLY A 240 33.78 -13.21 -6.38
CA GLY A 240 33.99 -12.14 -7.36
C GLY A 240 33.32 -10.84 -6.91
N GLU A 241 32.01 -10.92 -6.71
CA GLU A 241 31.19 -9.90 -6.06
C GLU A 241 30.51 -10.52 -4.83
N ASP A 242 29.76 -9.75 -4.06
CA ASP A 242 28.98 -10.31 -2.95
C ASP A 242 27.62 -9.63 -2.79
N TYR A 243 26.70 -9.97 -3.69
CA TYR A 243 25.31 -9.51 -3.62
C TYR A 243 24.32 -10.61 -4.00
N SER A 244 23.09 -10.45 -3.54
CA SER A 244 21.93 -11.22 -3.97
C SER A 244 20.70 -10.33 -4.06
N LEU A 245 19.74 -10.75 -4.89
CA LEU A 245 18.39 -10.21 -4.96
C LEU A 245 17.40 -11.30 -4.54
N ALA A 246 16.64 -11.03 -3.50
CA ALA A 246 15.52 -11.85 -3.06
C ALA A 246 14.19 -11.25 -3.50
N ARG A 247 13.28 -12.09 -3.99
CA ARG A 247 11.87 -11.74 -4.19
C ARG A 247 11.05 -12.24 -3.00
N VAL A 248 10.19 -11.38 -2.47
CA VAL A 248 9.29 -11.73 -1.36
C VAL A 248 7.91 -12.11 -1.87
N ASN A 249 7.18 -12.92 -1.10
CA ASN A 249 5.82 -13.31 -1.41
C ASN A 249 4.80 -12.25 -0.92
N PRO A 250 3.51 -12.33 -1.32
CA PRO A 250 2.50 -11.30 -1.00
C PRO A 250 2.21 -11.09 0.49
N ASN A 251 2.67 -11.97 1.39
CA ASN A 251 2.53 -11.77 2.83
C ASN A 251 3.58 -10.81 3.40
N TRP A 252 4.51 -10.32 2.58
CA TRP A 252 5.62 -9.47 2.98
C TRP A 252 5.70 -8.20 2.13
N MET A 253 5.97 -7.08 2.78
CA MET A 253 6.00 -5.75 2.18
C MET A 253 7.40 -5.12 2.34
N PRO A 254 8.13 -4.86 1.24
CA PRO A 254 9.37 -4.07 1.27
C PRO A 254 9.13 -2.66 1.83
N LEU A 255 9.93 -2.23 2.81
CA LEU A 255 9.82 -0.92 3.45
C LEU A 255 11.11 -0.12 3.24
N GLY A 256 10.99 1.16 2.85
CA GLY A 256 12.12 2.07 2.64
C GLY A 256 12.79 2.56 3.92
N ARG A 257 13.09 1.65 4.84
CA ARG A 257 13.70 1.91 6.15
C ARG A 257 14.51 0.72 6.65
N LEU A 258 15.31 0.99 7.68
CA LEU A 258 16.00 -0.02 8.47
C LEU A 258 15.13 -0.50 9.64
N ALA A 259 15.52 -1.61 10.26
CA ALA A 259 14.83 -2.25 11.38
C ALA A 259 14.76 -1.31 12.60
N ASN A 260 15.81 -0.50 12.82
CA ASN A 260 15.80 0.55 13.83
C ASN A 260 14.91 1.78 13.49
N GLY A 261 14.27 1.80 12.32
CA GLY A 261 13.37 2.88 11.88
C GLY A 261 14.03 3.97 11.04
N THR A 262 15.34 3.93 10.81
CA THR A 262 16.05 4.89 9.95
C THR A 262 15.52 4.81 8.52
N ARG A 263 14.96 5.91 8.00
CA ARG A 263 14.48 5.96 6.61
C ARG A 263 15.65 5.92 5.64
N VAL A 264 15.45 5.28 4.49
CA VAL A 264 16.42 5.25 3.39
C VAL A 264 15.93 6.20 2.31
N ALA A 265 16.69 7.26 2.03
CA ALA A 265 16.27 8.30 1.09
C ALA A 265 16.91 8.17 -0.29
N GLY A 266 17.94 7.33 -0.43
CA GLY A 266 18.69 7.18 -1.68
C GLY A 266 19.97 6.38 -1.49
N SER A 267 20.88 6.49 -2.46
CA SER A 267 22.16 5.78 -2.47
C SER A 267 23.34 6.69 -2.87
N ILE A 268 23.30 7.97 -2.47
CA ILE A 268 24.43 8.89 -2.69
C ILE A 268 25.64 8.40 -1.89
N GLU A 269 26.77 8.19 -2.57
CA GLU A 269 27.97 7.63 -1.94
C GLU A 269 28.68 8.67 -1.06
N ALA A 270 29.03 8.25 0.16
CA ALA A 270 29.80 9.05 1.10
C ALA A 270 31.31 8.91 0.85
N PRO A 271 32.11 9.97 1.03
CA PRO A 271 33.56 9.92 0.82
C PRO A 271 34.27 9.08 1.89
N VAL A 272 35.52 8.69 1.61
CA VAL A 272 36.42 8.14 2.64
C VAL A 272 36.54 9.11 3.81
N GLY A 273 36.54 8.58 5.04
CA GLY A 273 36.49 9.32 6.29
C GLY A 273 35.08 9.65 6.78
N ALA A 274 34.03 9.49 5.95
CA ALA A 274 32.66 9.73 6.38
C ALA A 274 32.20 8.73 7.44
N SER A 275 31.39 9.22 8.39
CA SER A 275 30.72 8.36 9.37
C SER A 275 29.64 7.51 8.70
N VAL A 276 29.63 6.23 9.04
CA VAL A 276 28.67 5.25 8.53
C VAL A 276 28.20 4.35 9.65
N CYS A 277 26.99 3.82 9.50
CA CYS A 277 26.40 2.89 10.44
C CYS A 277 25.79 1.69 9.72
N LYS A 278 25.83 0.54 10.38
CA LYS A 278 25.23 -0.72 9.96
C LYS A 278 24.12 -1.10 10.92
N ASP A 279 23.00 -1.62 10.40
CA ASP A 279 21.98 -2.32 11.20
C ASP A 279 22.02 -3.80 10.86
N GLY A 280 22.41 -4.68 11.79
CA GLY A 280 22.52 -6.11 11.53
C GLY A 280 21.76 -6.96 12.52
N SER A 281 21.30 -8.12 12.06
CA SER A 281 20.43 -8.96 12.88
C SER A 281 21.13 -9.54 14.13
N THR A 282 22.46 -9.64 14.13
CA THR A 282 23.23 -10.15 15.27
C THR A 282 23.74 -9.03 16.16
N THR A 283 24.47 -8.05 15.60
CA THR A 283 25.12 -7.00 16.43
C THR A 283 24.33 -5.70 16.51
N GLY A 284 23.22 -5.58 15.76
CA GLY A 284 22.37 -4.39 15.74
C GLY A 284 23.07 -3.18 15.13
N TRP A 285 22.77 -2.01 15.68
CA TRP A 285 23.24 -0.71 15.21
C TRP A 285 24.67 -0.43 15.66
N THR A 286 25.61 -0.45 14.71
CA THR A 286 27.04 -0.23 14.95
C THR A 286 27.56 0.80 13.97
N CYS A 287 28.45 1.69 14.40
CA CYS A 287 28.94 2.79 13.57
C CYS A 287 30.47 2.86 13.56
N GLY A 288 30.99 3.48 12.52
CA GLY A 288 32.41 3.70 12.29
C GLY A 288 32.61 4.68 11.14
N ARG A 289 33.69 4.51 10.40
CA ARG A 289 34.08 5.34 9.26
C ARG A 289 34.43 4.49 8.05
N ILE A 290 34.24 5.08 6.87
CA ILE A 290 34.81 4.54 5.64
C ILE A 290 36.32 4.77 5.68
N GLU A 291 37.11 3.69 5.66
CA GLU A 291 38.57 3.77 5.63
C GLU A 291 39.11 3.75 4.20
N ALA A 292 38.49 2.93 3.33
CA ALA A 292 38.91 2.79 1.94
C ALA A 292 37.76 2.29 1.06
N ARG A 293 37.93 2.45 -0.26
CA ARG A 293 37.02 1.94 -1.29
C ARG A 293 37.83 1.16 -2.33
N ASN A 294 37.14 0.42 -3.18
CA ASN A 294 37.76 -0.42 -4.22
C ASN A 294 38.79 -1.40 -3.67
N GLN A 295 38.46 -2.03 -2.53
CA GLN A 295 39.31 -3.04 -1.91
C GLN A 295 39.03 -4.41 -2.52
N THR A 296 40.09 -5.21 -2.67
CA THR A 296 39.96 -6.64 -2.97
C THR A 296 40.20 -7.42 -1.68
N VAL A 297 39.20 -8.20 -1.28
CA VAL A 297 39.24 -9.02 -0.06
C VAL A 297 39.29 -10.49 -0.48
N ARG A 298 40.13 -11.30 0.18
CA ARG A 298 40.25 -12.72 -0.11
C ARG A 298 39.59 -13.54 1.00
N TYR A 299 38.47 -14.17 0.69
CA TYR A 299 37.85 -15.18 1.54
C TYR A 299 38.31 -16.58 1.12
N GLU A 300 38.02 -17.60 1.95
CA GLU A 300 38.34 -19.00 1.63
C GLU A 300 37.69 -19.45 0.31
N GLN A 301 36.50 -18.93 0.00
CA GLN A 301 35.73 -19.27 -1.19
C GLN A 301 36.19 -18.52 -2.45
N GLY A 302 37.00 -17.47 -2.32
CA GLY A 302 37.47 -16.64 -3.43
C GLY A 302 37.61 -15.16 -3.07
N GLU A 303 38.06 -14.36 -4.03
CA GLU A 303 38.16 -12.91 -3.86
C GLU A 303 36.84 -12.19 -4.10
N VAL A 304 36.61 -11.09 -3.39
CA VAL A 304 35.55 -10.11 -3.64
C VAL A 304 36.20 -8.78 -3.95
N VAL A 305 35.90 -8.20 -5.10
CA VAL A 305 36.49 -6.94 -5.57
C VAL A 305 35.56 -5.76 -5.37
N GLY A 306 36.11 -4.54 -5.36
CA GLY A 306 35.31 -3.31 -5.31
C GLY A 306 34.75 -2.97 -3.92
N ALA A 307 35.18 -3.66 -2.86
CA ALA A 307 34.61 -3.53 -1.53
C ALA A 307 34.88 -2.16 -0.88
N ILE A 308 33.97 -1.75 0.00
CA ILE A 308 34.12 -0.63 0.93
C ILE A 308 34.67 -1.20 2.23
N LYS A 309 35.78 -0.64 2.74
CA LYS A 309 36.35 -1.00 4.03
C LYS A 309 35.93 0.01 5.09
N THR A 310 35.53 -0.49 6.25
CA THR A 310 35.17 0.31 7.42
C THR A 310 35.79 -0.27 8.69
N ASP A 311 35.85 0.54 9.75
CA ASP A 311 36.34 0.18 11.10
C ASP A 311 35.23 -0.19 12.09
N LEU A 312 33.97 -0.28 11.62
CA LEU A 312 32.83 -0.63 12.48
C LEU A 312 32.81 -2.13 12.81
N HIS A 313 32.15 -2.47 13.92
CA HIS A 313 32.00 -3.85 14.36
C HIS A 313 30.89 -4.61 13.61
N ALA A 314 31.17 -5.88 13.28
CA ALA A 314 30.17 -6.82 12.78
C ALA A 314 30.40 -8.21 13.37
N GLY A 315 29.35 -9.04 13.39
CA GLY A 315 29.41 -10.41 13.88
C GLY A 315 28.78 -11.41 12.91
N ALA A 316 28.99 -12.70 13.18
CA ALA A 316 28.38 -13.78 12.42
C ALA A 316 26.84 -13.62 12.38
N GLY A 317 26.25 -13.68 11.19
CA GLY A 317 24.82 -13.45 10.96
C GLY A 317 24.44 -12.01 10.56
N ASP A 318 25.38 -11.06 10.66
CA ASP A 318 25.18 -9.73 10.07
C ASP A 318 25.38 -9.71 8.56
N SER A 319 25.83 -10.79 7.93
CA SER A 319 26.00 -10.88 6.48
C SER A 319 24.77 -10.36 5.73
N GLY A 320 24.99 -9.46 4.77
CA GLY A 320 23.95 -8.78 4.01
C GLY A 320 23.46 -7.46 4.60
N SER A 321 23.77 -7.15 5.87
CA SER A 321 23.29 -5.95 6.57
C SER A 321 23.57 -4.64 5.81
N PRO A 322 22.64 -3.67 5.85
CA PRO A 322 22.81 -2.37 5.21
C PRO A 322 23.86 -1.53 5.92
N LEU A 323 24.74 -0.90 5.14
CA LEU A 323 25.57 0.23 5.54
C LEU A 323 24.93 1.53 5.06
N VAL A 324 24.73 2.50 5.94
CA VAL A 324 24.21 3.82 5.60
C VAL A 324 25.14 4.95 6.05
N ALA A 325 25.17 6.02 5.27
CA ALA A 325 25.71 7.32 5.67
C ALA A 325 24.53 8.26 5.88
N GLY A 326 24.15 8.52 7.14
CA GLY A 326 22.87 9.15 7.46
C GLY A 326 21.70 8.30 6.96
N ASN A 327 21.00 8.76 5.93
CA ASN A 327 19.90 8.03 5.27
C ASN A 327 20.23 7.55 3.84
N GLN A 328 21.51 7.60 3.44
CA GLN A 328 21.96 7.17 2.12
C GLN A 328 22.57 5.78 2.18
N ALA A 329 22.02 4.84 1.40
CA ALA A 329 22.51 3.48 1.26
C ALA A 329 23.93 3.46 0.67
N GLN A 330 24.84 2.72 1.29
CA GLN A 330 26.26 2.62 0.90
C GLN A 330 26.64 1.22 0.43
N GLY A 331 26.28 0.17 1.19
CA GLY A 331 26.73 -1.19 0.88
C GLY A 331 26.04 -2.29 1.68
N LEU A 332 26.34 -3.53 1.31
CA LEU A 332 25.82 -4.77 1.89
C LEU A 332 26.97 -5.49 2.60
N LEU A 333 26.82 -5.85 3.87
CA LEU A 333 27.93 -6.46 4.61
C LEU A 333 28.34 -7.80 3.95
N SER A 334 29.61 -7.91 3.57
CA SER A 334 30.20 -9.13 3.01
C SER A 334 30.86 -9.96 4.11
N GLY A 335 31.76 -9.34 4.89
CA GLY A 335 32.46 -10.01 5.98
C GLY A 335 33.46 -9.09 6.66
N GLY A 336 34.33 -9.63 7.50
CA GLY A 336 35.31 -8.83 8.23
C GLY A 336 36.30 -9.68 9.02
N ASP A 337 37.24 -9.00 9.66
CA ASP A 337 38.22 -9.51 10.61
C ASP A 337 38.18 -8.70 11.93
N ASP A 338 39.14 -8.91 12.82
CA ASP A 338 39.17 -8.30 14.15
C ASP A 338 39.33 -6.75 14.14
N GLY A 339 39.60 -6.13 12.99
CA GLY A 339 39.74 -4.68 12.87
C GLY A 339 39.03 -4.03 11.69
N SER A 340 38.54 -4.83 10.74
CA SER A 340 37.98 -4.32 9.48
C SER A 340 36.70 -5.04 9.09
N THR A 341 35.73 -4.29 8.59
CA THR A 341 34.52 -4.81 7.97
C THR A 341 34.41 -4.35 6.52
N TYR A 342 33.95 -5.25 5.66
CA TYR A 342 33.91 -5.05 4.22
C TYR A 342 32.48 -5.16 3.69
N PHE A 343 32.10 -4.23 2.83
CA PHE A 343 30.77 -4.13 2.26
C PHE A 343 30.85 -4.10 0.74
N TYR A 344 29.96 -4.85 0.08
CA TYR A 344 29.76 -4.73 -1.36
C TYR A 344 28.95 -3.47 -1.70
N PRO A 345 29.38 -2.60 -2.63
CA PRO A 345 28.69 -1.33 -2.91
C PRO A 345 27.24 -1.52 -3.37
N VAL A 346 26.29 -0.83 -2.71
CA VAL A 346 24.86 -1.01 -2.99
C VAL A 346 24.49 -0.56 -4.41
N ARG A 347 25.14 0.49 -4.93
CA ARG A 347 24.89 0.97 -6.30
C ARG A 347 25.30 -0.06 -7.35
N ALA A 348 26.39 -0.79 -7.12
CA ALA A 348 26.83 -1.88 -7.99
C ALA A 348 25.81 -3.03 -7.97
N ALA A 349 25.31 -3.41 -6.79
CA ALA A 349 24.26 -4.42 -6.65
C ALA A 349 22.92 -3.99 -7.31
N LEU A 350 22.50 -2.73 -7.11
CA LEU A 350 21.30 -2.17 -7.75
C LEU A 350 21.43 -2.20 -9.29
N PHE A 351 22.59 -1.79 -9.82
CA PHE A 351 22.87 -1.82 -11.25
C PHE A 351 22.86 -3.25 -11.80
N ALA A 352 23.60 -4.17 -11.17
CA ALA A 352 23.73 -5.55 -11.63
C ALA A 352 22.40 -6.33 -11.60
N THR A 353 21.47 -5.94 -10.72
CA THR A 353 20.17 -6.59 -10.58
C THR A 353 19.02 -5.88 -11.28
N GLY A 354 19.24 -4.66 -11.79
CA GLY A 354 18.18 -3.81 -12.34
C GLY A 354 17.12 -3.39 -11.31
N SER A 355 17.44 -3.49 -10.01
CA SER A 355 16.49 -3.23 -8.93
C SER A 355 16.41 -1.74 -8.59
N THR A 356 15.23 -1.29 -8.17
CA THR A 356 15.03 0.07 -7.65
C THR A 356 14.86 0.03 -6.13
N LEU A 357 15.63 0.86 -5.44
CA LEU A 357 15.57 1.03 -3.99
C LEU A 357 14.18 1.53 -3.58
N VAL A 358 13.58 0.92 -2.56
CA VAL A 358 12.39 1.50 -1.91
C VAL A 358 12.88 2.59 -0.97
N THR A 359 12.42 3.81 -1.17
CA THR A 359 12.77 4.95 -0.33
C THR A 359 11.64 5.32 0.63
N GLY A 360 12.00 5.88 1.77
CA GLY A 360 11.07 6.33 2.82
C GLY A 360 11.24 7.80 3.15
#